data_AF-A0A7X9DB59-F1
#
_entry.id   AF-A0A7X9DB59-F1
#
_cell.length_a   1.000
_cell.length_b   1.000
_cell.length_c   1.000
_cell.angle_alpha   90.00
_cell.angle_beta   90.00
_cell.angle_gamma   90.00
#
_symmetry.space_group_name_H-M   'P 1'
#
loop_
_entity.id
_entity.type
_entity.pdbx_description
1 polymer ?
#
loop_
_entity_poly.entity_id
_entity_poly.type
_entity_poly.pdbx_seq_one_letter_code
_entity_poly.pdbx_strand_id
1 'polypeptide(L)'
;MDNQQNISPAINEFLDKIIDEKKYENLLPEVRDQIKTDLQDRVNQYLNARLINKLDDKQVEELQELLKQKSEVEEVNKFFEDRIPNLKEVIAASLLDFRKIYLGLK
;
A
#
# COMPACT_ATOMS: atom_id res chain seq x y z
N MET A 1 17.58 -9.14 -10.05
CA MET A 1 17.58 -7.73 -9.61
C MET A 1 16.46 -7.63 -8.59
N ASP A 2 16.81 -7.92 -7.34
CA ASP A 2 15.91 -7.84 -6.20
C ASP A 2 15.46 -6.39 -6.05
N ASN A 3 14.23 -6.13 -6.47
CA ASN A 3 13.58 -4.84 -6.29
C ASN A 3 13.22 -4.75 -4.81
N GLN A 4 14.21 -4.50 -3.96
CA GLN A 4 14.00 -4.12 -2.57
C GLN A 4 13.30 -2.76 -2.58
N GLN A 5 11.97 -2.78 -2.76
CA GLN A 5 11.13 -1.65 -2.42
C GLN A 5 11.42 -1.37 -0.96
N ASN A 6 12.15 -0.27 -0.72
CA ASN A 6 12.55 0.17 0.61
C ASN A 6 11.26 0.45 1.38
N ILE A 7 10.79 -0.54 2.12
CA ILE A 7 9.56 -0.46 2.88
C ILE A 7 9.78 0.66 3.88
N SER A 8 8.93 1.69 3.85
CA SER A 8 8.94 2.69 4.91
C SER A 8 8.85 1.95 6.25
N PRO A 9 9.73 2.21 7.24
CA PRO A 9 9.72 1.52 8.53
C PRO A 9 8.32 1.45 9.16
N ALA A 10 7.50 2.48 8.94
CA ALA A 10 6.11 2.54 9.39
C ALA A 10 5.19 1.48 8.76
N ILE A 11 5.34 1.19 7.46
CA ILE A 11 4.57 0.12 6.80
C ILE A 11 5.04 -1.24 7.32
N ASN A 12 6.34 -1.43 7.50
CA ASN A 12 6.90 -2.67 8.04
C ASN A 12 6.30 -3.01 9.42
N GLU A 13 6.31 -2.04 10.34
CA GLU A 13 5.69 -2.19 11.67
C GLU A 13 4.18 -2.41 11.62
N PHE A 14 3.48 -1.77 10.67
CA PHE A 14 2.06 -1.97 10.46
C PHE A 14 1.74 -3.42 10.04
N LEU A 15 2.52 -3.99 9.13
CA LEU A 15 2.33 -5.38 8.68
C LEU A 15 2.62 -6.37 9.81
N ASP A 16 3.69 -6.14 10.59
CA ASP A 16 4.00 -6.96 11.77
C ASP A 16 2.82 -6.99 12.76
N LYS A 17 2.24 -5.82 13.08
CA LYS A 17 1.08 -5.72 13.97
C LYS A 17 -0.12 -6.50 13.46
N ILE A 18 -0.42 -6.44 12.16
CA ILE A 18 -1.56 -7.18 11.59
C ILE A 18 -1.35 -8.69 11.68
N ILE A 19 -0.14 -9.17 11.42
CA ILE A 19 0.19 -10.60 11.51
C ILE A 19 0.02 -11.09 12.95
N ASP A 20 0.53 -10.33 13.91
CA ASP A 20 0.44 -10.68 15.33
C ASP A 20 -1.02 -10.65 15.82
N GLU A 21 -1.82 -9.69 15.36
CA GLU A 21 -3.25 -9.59 15.66
C GLU A 21 -4.09 -10.71 15.06
N LYS A 22 -3.65 -11.30 13.94
CA LYS A 22 -4.35 -12.43 13.33
C LYS A 22 -4.24 -13.71 14.18
N LYS A 23 -3.27 -13.78 15.10
CA LYS A 23 -3.08 -14.89 16.05
C LYS A 23 -3.01 -16.26 15.38
N TYR A 24 -2.13 -16.41 14.39
CA TYR A 24 -1.85 -17.70 13.76
C TYR A 24 -1.37 -18.73 14.79
N GLU A 25 -1.95 -19.93 14.75
CA GLU A 25 -1.46 -21.05 15.56
C GLU A 25 -0.19 -21.63 14.94
N ASN A 26 0.86 -21.84 15.75
CA ASN A 26 2.12 -22.48 15.35
C ASN A 26 2.79 -21.87 14.09
N LEU A 27 2.77 -20.54 13.98
CA LEU A 27 3.37 -19.85 12.83
C LEU A 27 4.90 -19.97 12.86
N LEU A 28 5.45 -20.67 11.87
CA LEU A 28 6.89 -20.77 11.67
C LEU A 28 7.45 -19.43 11.16
N PRO A 29 8.70 -19.05 11.53
CA PRO A 29 9.31 -17.79 11.09
C PRO A 29 9.34 -17.61 9.57
N GLU A 30 9.67 -18.66 8.82
CA GLU A 30 9.70 -18.62 7.34
C GLU A 30 8.31 -18.33 6.73
N VAL A 31 7.26 -18.88 7.33
CA VAL A 31 5.87 -18.65 6.90
C VAL A 31 5.45 -17.24 7.28
N ARG A 32 5.88 -16.72 8.44
CA ARG A 32 5.65 -15.33 8.85
C ARG A 32 6.24 -14.36 7.83
N ASP A 33 7.46 -14.60 7.38
CA ASP A 33 8.12 -13.74 6.40
C ASP A 33 7.41 -13.78 5.04
N GLN A 34 7.00 -14.97 4.59
CA GLN A 34 6.21 -15.08 3.36
C GLN A 34 4.86 -14.36 3.46
N ILE A 35 4.14 -14.54 4.58
CA ILE A 35 2.89 -13.83 4.85
C ILE A 35 3.11 -12.31 4.80
N LYS A 36 4.23 -11.83 5.35
CA LYS A 36 4.58 -10.41 5.36
C LYS A 36 4.83 -9.86 3.96
N THR A 37 5.56 -10.59 3.13
CA THR A 37 5.76 -10.24 1.71
C THR A 37 4.42 -10.19 0.97
N ASP A 38 3.58 -11.20 1.12
CA ASP A 38 2.27 -11.25 0.46
C ASP A 38 1.36 -10.10 0.94
N LEU A 39 1.40 -9.79 2.24
CA LEU A 39 0.66 -8.69 2.86
C LEU A 39 1.12 -7.33 2.33
N GLN A 40 2.42 -7.16 2.13
CA GLN A 40 2.98 -5.94 1.55
C GLN A 40 2.46 -5.71 0.13
N ASP A 41 2.49 -6.73 -0.71
CA ASP A 41 1.97 -6.61 -2.08
C ASP A 41 0.47 -6.28 -2.08
N ARG A 42 -0.29 -6.93 -1.20
CA ARG A 42 -1.73 -6.67 -1.06
C ARG A 42 -2.01 -5.25 -0.55
N VAL A 43 -1.27 -4.74 0.43
CA VAL A 43 -1.49 -3.38 0.94
C VAL A 43 -1.13 -2.35 -0.13
N ASN A 44 -0.06 -2.56 -0.88
CA ASN A 44 0.36 -1.70 -1.98
C ASN A 44 -0.71 -1.65 -3.09
N GLN A 45 -1.21 -2.81 -3.52
CA GLN A 45 -2.30 -2.88 -4.50
C GLN A 45 -3.56 -2.19 -3.99
N TYR A 46 -3.93 -2.41 -2.73
CA TYR A 46 -5.09 -1.78 -2.12
C TYR A 46 -4.97 -0.26 -2.06
N LEU A 47 -3.82 0.26 -1.62
CA LEU A 47 -3.55 1.70 -1.58
C LEU A 47 -3.58 2.29 -2.99
N ASN A 48 -2.89 1.69 -3.96
CA ASN A 48 -2.87 2.17 -5.33
C ASN A 48 -4.27 2.25 -5.92
N ALA A 49 -5.10 1.22 -5.73
CA ALA A 49 -6.49 1.25 -6.17
C ALA A 49 -7.30 2.37 -5.48
N ARG A 50 -7.09 2.62 -4.18
CA ARG A 50 -7.75 3.71 -3.45
C ARG A 50 -7.32 5.09 -3.97
N LEU A 51 -6.05 5.28 -4.28
CA LEU A 51 -5.54 6.54 -4.83
C LEU A 51 -6.05 6.77 -6.24
N ILE A 52 -6.00 5.76 -7.12
CA ILE A 52 -6.52 5.86 -8.49
C ILE A 52 -8.01 6.20 -8.49
N ASN A 53 -8.81 5.63 -7.58
CA ASN A 53 -10.24 5.94 -7.44
C ASN A 53 -10.53 7.37 -6.95
N LYS A 54 -9.51 8.15 -6.54
CA LYS A 54 -9.67 9.58 -6.23
C LYS A 54 -9.40 10.48 -7.43
N LEU A 55 -8.88 9.93 -8.52
CA LEU A 55 -8.59 10.65 -9.73
C LEU A 55 -9.80 10.67 -10.65
N ASP A 56 -9.93 11.74 -11.44
CA ASP A 56 -10.84 11.76 -12.59
C ASP A 56 -10.22 11.04 -13.81
N ASP A 57 -11.03 10.78 -14.84
CA ASP A 57 -10.59 10.04 -16.03
C ASP A 57 -9.35 10.65 -16.70
N LYS A 58 -9.29 11.99 -16.77
CA LYS A 58 -8.16 12.70 -17.38
C LYS A 58 -6.90 12.54 -16.54
N GLN A 59 -7.03 12.64 -15.22
CA GLN A 59 -5.91 12.42 -14.29
C GLN A 59 -5.43 10.96 -14.32
N VAL A 60 -6.31 9.99 -14.55
CA VAL A 60 -5.90 8.59 -14.75
C VAL A 60 -5.08 8.43 -16.04
N GLU A 61 -5.47 9.10 -17.13
CA GLU A 61 -4.69 9.13 -18.37
C GLU A 61 -3.30 9.78 -18.15
N GLU A 62 -3.25 10.94 -17.49
CA GLU A 62 -1.99 11.62 -17.12
C GLU A 62 -1.07 10.72 -16.27
N LEU A 63 -1.63 9.99 -15.30
CA LEU A 63 -0.90 9.02 -14.50
C LEU A 63 -0.36 7.86 -15.35
N GLN A 64 -1.14 7.33 -16.28
CA GLN A 64 -0.69 6.26 -17.17
C GLN A 64 0.48 6.70 -18.06
N GLU A 65 0.45 7.94 -18.56
CA GLU A 65 1.55 8.51 -19.32
C GLU A 65 2.81 8.67 -18.48
N LEU A 66 2.68 9.19 -17.26
CA LEU A 66 3.76 9.32 -16.29
C LEU A 66 4.44 7.95 -16.02
N LEU A 67 3.64 6.91 -15.78
CA LEU A 67 4.15 5.56 -15.53
C LEU A 67 4.85 4.95 -16.77
N LYS A 68 4.38 5.23 -17.99
CA LYS A 68 5.03 4.77 -19.24
C LYS A 68 6.40 5.39 -19.45
N GLN A 69 6.63 6.60 -18.95
CA GLN A 69 7.90 7.31 -19.06
C GLN A 69 8.97 6.77 -18.09
N LYS A 70 8.64 5.75 -17.29
CA LYS A 70 9.50 5.25 -16.20
C LYS A 70 9.92 6.36 -15.23
N SER A 71 9.00 7.30 -15.00
CA SER A 71 9.17 8.38 -14.04
C SER A 71 9.60 7.87 -12.67
N GLU A 72 10.35 8.71 -11.97
CA GLU A 72 10.83 8.38 -10.64
C GLU A 72 9.66 8.31 -9.64
N VAL A 73 9.84 7.54 -8.57
CA VAL A 73 8.83 7.38 -7.50
C VAL A 73 8.42 8.74 -6.91
N GLU A 74 9.35 9.69 -6.85
CA GLU A 74 9.09 11.03 -6.35
C GLU A 74 8.12 11.82 -7.24
N GLU A 75 8.21 11.68 -8.56
CA GLU A 75 7.29 12.33 -9.50
C GLU A 75 5.88 11.77 -9.39
N VAL A 76 5.76 10.44 -9.25
CA VAL A 76 4.47 9.76 -9.03
C VAL A 76 3.86 10.17 -7.68
N ASN A 77 4.67 10.26 -6.63
CA ASN A 77 4.19 10.71 -5.32
C ASN A 77 3.68 12.15 -5.38
N LYS A 78 4.44 13.04 -6.02
CA LYS A 78 4.05 14.44 -6.20
C LYS A 78 2.77 14.58 -7.02
N PHE A 79 2.59 13.76 -8.05
CA PHE A 79 1.34 13.72 -8.81
C PHE A 79 0.13 13.48 -7.92
N PHE A 80 0.21 12.52 -6.99
CA PHE A 80 -0.88 12.27 -6.04
C PHE A 80 -1.03 13.40 -5.01
N GLU A 81 0.07 13.96 -4.51
CA GLU A 81 0.03 15.07 -3.55
C GLU A 81 -0.65 16.33 -4.12
N ASP A 82 -0.39 16.64 -5.39
CA ASP A 82 -0.93 17.82 -6.06
C ASP A 82 -2.42 17.67 -6.46
N ARG A 83 -2.93 16.43 -6.56
CA ARG A 83 -4.29 16.13 -7.04
C ARG A 83 -5.25 15.66 -5.95
N ILE A 84 -4.74 14.99 -4.92
CA ILE A 84 -5.57 14.41 -3.86
C ILE A 84 -5.48 15.28 -2.60
N PRO A 85 -6.52 16.08 -2.29
CA PRO A 85 -6.54 16.82 -1.04
C PRO A 85 -6.54 15.86 0.14
N ASN A 86 -5.80 16.21 1.19
CA ASN A 86 -5.64 15.39 2.40
C ASN A 86 -5.11 13.98 2.10
N LEU A 87 -4.20 13.83 1.13
CA LEU A 87 -3.63 12.53 0.73
C LEU A 87 -3.20 11.66 1.92
N LYS A 88 -2.52 12.26 2.91
CA LYS A 88 -2.07 11.55 4.12
C LYS A 88 -3.23 10.94 4.92
N GLU A 89 -4.35 11.65 5.05
CA GLU A 89 -5.55 11.15 5.71
C GLU A 89 -6.20 10.02 4.90
N VAL A 90 -6.23 10.15 3.57
CA VAL A 90 -6.74 9.11 2.66
C VAL A 90 -5.92 7.83 2.79
N ILE A 91 -4.59 7.93 2.83
CA ILE A 91 -3.68 6.79 3.03
C ILE A 91 -3.92 6.16 4.41
N ALA A 92 -3.96 6.96 5.48
CA ALA A 92 -4.19 6.47 6.83
C ALA A 92 -5.54 5.74 6.97
N ALA A 93 -6.62 6.32 6.44
CA ALA A 93 -7.93 5.69 6.43
C ALA A 93 -7.92 4.38 5.63
N SER A 94 -7.24 4.36 4.48
CA SER A 94 -7.11 3.18 3.65
C SER A 94 -6.37 2.05 4.36
N LEU A 95 -5.29 2.36 5.08
CA LEU A 95 -4.56 1.37 5.90
C LEU A 95 -5.44 0.80 7.02
N LEU A 96 -6.20 1.64 7.71
CA LEU A 96 -7.13 1.20 8.75
C LEU A 96 -8.23 0.29 8.19
N ASP A 97 -8.78 0.62 7.02
CA ASP A 97 -9.77 -0.20 6.35
C ASP A 97 -9.18 -1.52 5.87
N PHE A 98 -7.98 -1.50 5.29
CA PHE A 98 -7.27 -2.72 4.90
C PHE A 98 -7.06 -3.65 6.09
N ARG A 99 -6.62 -3.11 7.24
CA ARG A 99 -6.47 -3.86 8.49
C ARG A 99 -7.77 -4.54 8.89
N LYS A 100 -8.90 -3.82 8.89
CA LYS A 100 -10.21 -4.39 9.22
C LYS A 100 -10.57 -5.54 8.28
N ILE A 101 -10.42 -5.34 6.97
CA ILE A 101 -10.70 -6.35 5.94
C ILE A 101 -9.86 -7.60 6.15
N TYR A 102 -8.54 -7.45 6.33
CA TYR A 102 -7.63 -8.58 6.49
C TYR A 102 -7.90 -9.39 7.76
N LEU A 103 -8.19 -8.71 8.86
CA LEU A 103 -8.51 -9.34 10.14
C LEU A 103 -9.93 -9.91 10.17
N GLY A 104 -10.80 -9.53 9.24
CA GLY A 104 -12.21 -9.92 9.23
C GLY A 104 -13.05 -9.18 10.27
N LEU A 105 -12.57 -8.01 10.72
CA LEU A 105 -13.30 -7.11 11.63
C LEU A 105 -14.33 -6.34 10.79
N LYS A 106 -15.61 -6.69 10.91
CA LYS A 106 -16.71 -5.94 10.29
C LYS A 106 -17.03 -4.67 11.08
#